data_AF-A0A1Y1I598-F1
#
_entry.id   AF-A0A1Y1I598-F1
#
_cell.length_a   1.000
_cell.length_b   1.000
_cell.length_c   1.000
_cell.angle_alpha   90.00
_cell.angle_beta   90.00
_cell.angle_gamma   90.00
#
_symmetry.space_group_name_H-M   'P 1'
#
loop_
_entity.id
_entity.type
_entity.pdbx_description
1 polymer ?
#
loop_
_entity_poly.entity_id
_entity_poly.type
_entity_poly.pdbx_seq_one_letter_code
_entity_poly.pdbx_strand_id
1 'polypeptide(L)'
;MAKYLKIYKMNWQQILRNVGGLVKQGGPLYPEPVWYEPALSVAPRPEQNKFKKPPRPPQIVLPEDEHVKAFYKMFPEEQNYTTHYSYGPGATLATIPPARIFAHRVLDLLRNDYDLPTAYEIAVDEHEVRQEFGSDAAFREALERMKYGGSEDTEEVNASGYEDEEDETEYTEGDEAEVLESQREYPNDEGDYPDEEVEYPDKEFEYPDNEGDHTEGNQVAQNGARTLTTDSRQ
;
A
#
# COMPACT_ATOMS: atom_id res chain seq x y z
N MET A 1 27.90 43.98 -1.71
CA MET A 1 27.14 42.73 -1.46
C MET A 1 25.62 42.86 -1.64
N ALA A 2 24.97 43.97 -1.27
CA ALA A 2 23.50 44.08 -1.34
C ALA A 2 22.84 43.93 -2.73
N LYS A 3 23.56 44.15 -3.84
CA LYS A 3 23.03 43.98 -5.21
C LYS A 3 22.84 42.52 -5.62
N TYR A 4 23.63 41.59 -5.08
CA TYR A 4 23.55 40.17 -5.43
C TYR A 4 22.39 39.45 -4.71
N LEU A 5 21.93 39.97 -3.57
CA LEU A 5 20.81 39.39 -2.81
C LEU A 5 19.44 39.55 -3.48
N LYS A 6 19.27 40.49 -4.41
CA LYS A 6 17.99 40.66 -5.13
C LYS A 6 17.69 39.54 -6.14
N ILE A 7 18.72 38.80 -6.58
CA ILE A 7 18.57 37.73 -7.57
C ILE A 7 17.77 36.55 -7.00
N TYR A 8 17.93 36.27 -5.70
CA TYR A 8 17.26 35.14 -5.04
C TYR A 8 15.73 35.26 -4.91
N LYS A 9 15.14 36.42 -5.26
CA LYS A 9 13.68 36.62 -5.24
C LYS A 9 13.04 36.63 -6.63
N MET A 10 13.80 36.41 -7.70
CA MET A 10 13.26 36.41 -9.06
C MET A 10 12.59 35.07 -9.38
N ASN A 11 11.37 35.11 -9.92
CA ASN A 11 10.76 33.95 -10.58
C ASN A 11 11.67 33.55 -11.77
N TRP A 12 11.80 32.26 -12.04
CA TRP A 12 12.43 31.68 -13.24
C TRP A 12 12.06 32.43 -14.54
N GLN A 13 10.79 32.80 -14.72
CA GLN A 13 10.36 33.57 -15.90
C GLN A 13 11.04 34.96 -15.98
N GLN A 14 11.24 35.60 -14.82
CA GLN A 14 11.94 36.88 -14.73
C GLN A 14 13.43 36.70 -15.01
N ILE A 15 14.03 35.58 -14.59
CA ILE A 15 15.42 35.23 -14.90
C ILE A 15 15.59 35.05 -16.40
N LEU A 16 14.73 34.27 -17.06
CA LEU A 16 14.78 34.07 -18.52
C LEU A 16 14.60 35.39 -19.28
N ARG A 17 13.67 36.25 -18.85
CA ARG A 17 13.47 37.57 -19.45
C ARG A 17 14.70 38.47 -19.30
N ASN A 18 15.33 38.48 -18.13
CA ASN A 18 16.50 39.31 -17.87
C ASN A 18 17.73 38.81 -18.64
N VAL A 19 17.97 37.49 -18.65
CA VAL A 19 19.08 36.88 -19.39
C VAL A 19 18.89 37.09 -20.89
N GLY A 20 17.68 36.88 -21.42
CA GLY A 20 17.38 37.16 -22.82
C GLY A 20 17.57 38.62 -23.22
N GLY A 21 17.29 39.56 -22.31
CA GLY A 21 17.60 40.98 -22.51
C GLY A 21 19.11 41.24 -22.60
N LEU A 22 19.89 40.63 -21.72
CA LEU A 22 21.36 40.79 -21.68
C LEU A 22 22.06 40.15 -22.88
N VAL A 23 21.60 38.98 -23.34
CA VAL A 23 22.11 38.30 -24.53
C VAL A 23 21.85 39.14 -25.78
N LYS A 24 20.61 39.64 -25.96
CA LYS A 24 20.23 40.47 -27.12
C LYS A 24 20.99 41.79 -27.22
N GLN A 25 21.43 42.35 -26.09
CA GLN A 25 22.17 43.62 -26.05
C GLN A 25 23.67 43.46 -26.33
N GLY A 26 24.16 42.24 -26.59
CA GLY A 26 25.60 41.98 -26.65
C GLY A 26 26.30 42.25 -25.31
N GLY A 27 25.56 42.06 -24.21
CA GLY A 27 26.02 42.37 -22.86
C GLY A 27 27.08 41.39 -22.33
N PRO A 28 27.42 41.48 -21.03
CA PRO A 28 28.50 40.72 -20.42
C PRO A 28 28.26 39.20 -20.34
N LEU A 29 27.11 38.72 -20.81
CA LEU A 29 26.75 37.30 -20.90
C LEU A 29 27.02 36.73 -22.29
N TYR A 30 28.03 37.26 -22.99
CA TYR A 30 28.53 36.66 -24.22
C TYR A 30 29.83 35.89 -23.93
N PRO A 31 29.95 34.60 -24.31
CA PRO A 31 28.96 33.82 -25.08
C PRO A 31 27.71 33.46 -24.24
N GLU A 32 26.62 33.20 -24.96
CA GLU A 32 25.33 32.82 -24.35
C GLU A 32 25.50 31.64 -23.40
N PRO A 33 24.82 31.63 -22.23
CA PRO A 33 24.89 30.49 -21.32
C PRO A 33 24.34 29.22 -21.98
N VAL A 34 25.08 28.12 -21.90
CA VAL A 34 24.71 26.80 -22.46
C VAL A 34 23.34 26.26 -22.03
N TRP A 35 22.78 26.78 -20.93
CA TRP A 35 21.46 26.38 -20.44
C TRP A 35 20.31 27.23 -21.00
N TYR A 36 20.58 28.36 -21.67
CA TYR A 36 19.54 29.32 -22.06
C TYR A 36 18.63 28.79 -23.17
N GLU A 37 19.18 28.26 -24.26
CA GLU A 37 18.35 27.64 -25.31
C GLU A 37 17.50 26.45 -24.78
N PRO A 38 18.07 25.46 -24.04
CA PRO A 38 17.25 24.40 -23.43
C PRO A 38 16.19 24.93 -22.46
N ALA A 39 16.47 26.01 -21.75
CA ALA A 39 15.51 26.61 -20.83
C ALA A 39 14.34 27.30 -21.55
N LEU A 40 14.56 27.82 -22.76
CA LEU A 40 13.50 28.40 -23.59
C LEU A 40 12.59 27.34 -24.21
N SER A 41 13.10 26.14 -24.47
CA SER A 41 12.29 25.05 -25.04
C SER A 41 11.31 24.44 -24.03
N VAL A 42 11.59 24.58 -22.73
CA VAL A 42 10.70 24.16 -21.66
C VAL A 42 9.76 25.30 -21.29
N ALA A 43 8.52 25.24 -21.79
CA ALA A 43 7.48 26.21 -21.43
C ALA A 43 7.33 26.28 -19.89
N PRO A 44 7.36 27.49 -19.28
CA PRO A 44 7.26 27.60 -17.84
C PRO A 44 5.88 27.12 -17.38
N ARG A 45 5.82 26.45 -16.22
CA ARG A 45 4.55 26.12 -15.59
C ARG A 45 3.71 27.40 -15.48
N PRO A 46 2.44 27.42 -15.91
CA PRO A 46 1.61 28.60 -15.78
C PRO A 46 1.62 29.04 -14.31
N GLU A 47 1.75 30.35 -14.07
CA GLU A 47 1.72 30.85 -12.70
C GLU A 47 0.39 30.41 -12.09
N GLN A 48 0.46 29.52 -11.09
CA GLN A 48 -0.72 29.13 -10.36
C GLN A 48 -1.28 30.41 -9.74
N ASN A 49 -2.46 30.82 -10.20
CA ASN A 49 -3.16 31.99 -9.68
C ASN A 49 -3.07 31.92 -8.16
N LYS A 50 -2.44 32.94 -7.56
CA LYS A 50 -2.25 33.01 -6.11
C LYS A 50 -3.63 33.18 -5.49
N PHE A 51 -4.32 32.06 -5.26
CA PHE A 51 -5.52 32.04 -4.45
C PHE A 51 -5.15 32.71 -3.13
N LYS A 52 -5.92 33.74 -2.72
CA LYS A 52 -5.67 34.50 -1.49
C LYS A 52 -5.54 33.57 -0.26
N LYS A 53 -6.16 32.39 -0.34
CA LYS A 53 -5.88 31.19 0.46
C LYS A 53 -6.06 29.99 -0.47
N PRO A 54 -5.04 29.14 -0.73
CA PRO A 54 -5.27 27.91 -1.47
C PRO A 54 -6.32 27.08 -0.71
N PRO A 55 -7.26 26.41 -1.41
CA PRO A 55 -8.14 25.47 -0.73
C PRO A 55 -7.28 24.43 -0.01
N ARG A 56 -7.72 23.98 1.16
CA ARG A 56 -7.05 22.85 1.82
C ARG A 56 -7.14 21.67 0.85
N PRO A 57 -6.03 20.95 0.61
CA PRO A 57 -6.09 19.75 -0.22
C PRO A 57 -7.13 18.80 0.39
N PRO A 58 -7.97 18.15 -0.42
CA PRO A 58 -8.93 17.19 0.08
C PRO A 58 -8.19 16.06 0.81
N GLN A 59 -8.78 15.56 1.89
CA GLN A 59 -8.27 14.37 2.57
C GLN A 59 -8.53 13.16 1.67
N ILE A 60 -7.46 12.43 1.32
CA ILE A 60 -7.55 11.16 0.59
C ILE A 60 -7.95 10.10 1.63
N VAL A 61 -9.11 9.48 1.43
CA VAL A 61 -9.61 8.36 2.23
C VAL A 61 -9.76 7.18 1.29
N LEU A 62 -9.18 6.05 1.65
CA LEU A 62 -9.22 4.83 0.85
C LEU A 62 -10.29 3.88 1.42
N PRO A 63 -10.97 3.07 0.58
CA PRO A 63 -11.99 2.14 1.05
C PRO A 63 -11.45 1.11 2.05
N GLU A 64 -10.18 0.73 1.96
CA GLU A 64 -9.52 -0.17 2.91
C GLU A 64 -9.29 0.44 4.30
N ASP A 65 -9.32 1.77 4.46
CA ASP A 65 -8.96 2.43 5.72
C ASP A 65 -9.90 2.04 6.87
N GLU A 66 -11.17 1.76 6.57
CA GLU A 66 -12.15 1.29 7.56
C GLU A 66 -11.86 -0.14 8.01
N HIS A 67 -11.49 -1.01 7.07
CA HIS A 67 -11.17 -2.42 7.34
C HIS A 67 -9.84 -2.55 8.09
N VAL A 68 -8.83 -1.73 7.79
CA VAL A 68 -7.57 -1.68 8.54
C VAL A 68 -7.81 -1.27 10.00
N LYS A 69 -8.69 -0.30 10.26
CA LYS A 69 -9.05 0.07 11.63
C LYS A 69 -9.79 -1.05 12.35
N ALA A 70 -10.68 -1.74 11.66
CA ALA A 70 -11.40 -2.88 12.22
C ALA A 70 -10.44 -4.03 12.56
N PHE A 71 -9.47 -4.32 11.69
CA PHE A 71 -8.43 -5.31 11.93
C PHE A 71 -7.67 -5.03 13.23
N TYR A 72 -7.12 -3.83 13.41
CA TYR A 72 -6.37 -3.50 14.63
C TYR A 72 -7.22 -3.41 15.90
N LYS A 73 -8.54 -3.36 15.77
CA LYS A 73 -9.48 -3.49 16.89
C LYS A 73 -9.69 -4.95 17.28
N MET A 74 -9.65 -5.87 16.32
CA MET A 74 -9.76 -7.32 16.54
C MET A 74 -8.43 -7.92 17.01
N PHE A 75 -7.31 -7.46 16.44
CA PHE A 75 -5.96 -7.93 16.70
C PHE A 75 -5.07 -6.79 17.20
N PRO A 76 -5.21 -6.36 18.47
CA PRO A 76 -4.42 -5.25 19.01
C PRO A 76 -2.91 -5.53 19.09
N GLU A 77 -2.52 -6.80 19.27
CA GLU A 77 -1.12 -7.27 19.30
C GLU A 77 -0.38 -7.01 17.98
N GLU A 78 -1.11 -7.01 16.85
CA GLU A 78 -0.57 -6.72 15.52
C GLU A 78 -0.05 -5.28 15.38
N GLN A 79 -0.44 -4.38 16.29
CA GLN A 79 0.09 -3.01 16.32
C GLN A 79 1.56 -2.95 16.75
N ASN A 80 2.05 -3.97 17.48
CA ASN A 80 3.41 -4.01 17.99
C ASN A 80 4.43 -4.53 16.96
N TYR A 81 3.97 -5.19 15.89
CA TYR A 81 4.87 -5.68 14.86
C TYR A 81 5.47 -4.51 14.08
N THR A 82 6.81 -4.44 14.10
CA THR A 82 7.54 -3.42 13.35
C THR A 82 7.48 -3.75 11.87
N THR A 83 6.48 -3.21 11.17
CA THR A 83 6.40 -3.32 9.72
C THR A 83 7.47 -2.43 9.10
N HIS A 84 8.52 -3.03 8.54
CA HIS A 84 9.50 -2.31 7.75
C HIS A 84 8.88 -1.89 6.41
N TYR A 85 8.46 -0.64 6.33
CA TYR A 85 8.00 -0.03 5.08
C TYR A 85 9.18 0.21 4.13
N SER A 86 9.64 -0.83 3.44
CA SER A 86 10.59 -0.68 2.34
C SER A 86 9.82 -0.32 1.06
N TYR A 87 9.70 0.98 0.80
CA TYR A 87 9.23 1.48 -0.50
C TYR A 87 10.37 1.43 -1.50
N GLY A 88 10.59 0.26 -2.10
CA GLY A 88 11.62 0.07 -3.12
C GLY A 88 11.18 -0.91 -4.21
N PRO A 89 11.75 -0.81 -5.41
CA PRO A 89 11.61 -1.84 -6.43
C PRO A 89 12.19 -3.15 -5.87
N GLY A 90 11.31 -4.09 -5.52
CA GLY A 90 11.66 -5.30 -4.78
C GLY A 90 10.86 -5.53 -3.49
N ALA A 91 9.91 -4.65 -3.14
CA ALA A 91 8.91 -4.96 -2.13
C ALA A 91 8.16 -6.25 -2.51
N THR A 92 8.37 -7.31 -1.73
CA THR A 92 7.63 -8.57 -1.85
C THR A 92 6.34 -8.49 -1.03
N LEU A 93 5.39 -9.39 -1.25
CA LEU A 93 4.16 -9.46 -0.43
C LEU A 93 4.46 -9.56 1.09
N ALA A 94 5.64 -10.05 1.47
CA ALA A 94 6.10 -10.15 2.85
C ALA A 94 6.36 -8.78 3.52
N THR A 95 6.49 -7.68 2.75
CA THR A 95 6.66 -6.34 3.32
C THR A 95 5.34 -5.58 3.50
N ILE A 96 4.21 -6.19 3.10
CA ILE A 96 2.89 -5.60 3.28
C ILE A 96 2.38 -5.89 4.70
N PRO A 97 1.96 -4.86 5.47
CA PRO A 97 1.37 -5.07 6.79
C PRO A 97 0.19 -6.06 6.76
N PRO A 98 0.09 -6.98 7.73
CA PRO A 98 -1.02 -7.95 7.81
C PRO A 98 -2.39 -7.31 7.71
N ALA A 99 -2.57 -6.15 8.36
CA ALA A 99 -3.81 -5.37 8.32
C ALA A 99 -4.24 -4.96 6.90
N ARG A 100 -3.28 -4.65 6.02
CA ARG A 100 -3.57 -4.31 4.62
C ARG A 100 -3.94 -5.54 3.82
N ILE A 101 -3.26 -6.67 4.04
CA ILE A 101 -3.60 -7.95 3.40
C ILE A 101 -5.04 -8.33 3.77
N PHE A 102 -5.39 -8.24 5.06
CA PHE A 102 -6.74 -8.46 5.56
C PHE A 102 -7.76 -7.53 4.88
N ALA A 103 -7.50 -6.23 4.85
CA ALA A 103 -8.42 -5.25 4.27
C ALA A 103 -8.65 -5.47 2.77
N HIS A 104 -7.60 -5.79 2.00
CA HIS A 104 -7.75 -6.14 0.59
C HIS A 104 -8.56 -7.41 0.41
N ARG A 105 -8.34 -8.42 1.24
CA ARG A 105 -9.10 -9.68 1.19
C ARG A 105 -10.60 -9.45 1.42
N VAL A 106 -10.96 -8.66 2.42
CA VAL A 106 -12.36 -8.27 2.68
C VAL A 106 -12.96 -7.57 1.47
N LEU A 107 -12.27 -6.59 0.88
CA LEU A 107 -12.75 -5.88 -0.31
C LEU A 107 -12.93 -6.82 -1.52
N ASP A 108 -12.05 -7.81 -1.69
CA ASP A 108 -12.17 -8.79 -2.76
C ASP A 108 -13.35 -9.74 -2.53
N LEU A 109 -13.62 -10.15 -1.28
CA LEU A 109 -14.82 -10.93 -0.94
C LEU A 109 -16.10 -10.11 -1.19
N LEU A 110 -16.13 -8.85 -0.78
CA LEU A 110 -17.26 -7.96 -1.05
C LEU A 110 -17.52 -7.75 -2.55
N ARG A 111 -16.47 -7.75 -3.38
CA ARG A 111 -16.59 -7.70 -4.86
C ARG A 111 -17.17 -8.97 -5.46
N ASN A 112 -17.10 -10.10 -4.75
CA ASN A 112 -17.63 -11.39 -5.15
C ASN A 112 -19.00 -11.67 -4.51
N ASP A 113 -19.77 -10.62 -4.21
CA ASP A 113 -21.14 -10.69 -3.66
C ASP A 113 -21.28 -11.34 -2.28
N TYR A 114 -20.19 -11.43 -1.50
CA TYR A 114 -20.27 -11.82 -0.09
C TYR A 114 -20.79 -10.64 0.75
N ASP A 115 -21.57 -10.94 1.79
CA ASP A 115 -21.95 -9.94 2.78
C ASP A 115 -20.79 -9.61 3.72
N LEU A 116 -20.83 -8.40 4.29
CA LEU A 116 -19.74 -7.87 5.11
C LEU A 116 -19.39 -8.77 6.32
N PRO A 117 -20.35 -9.31 7.10
CA PRO A 117 -20.04 -10.23 8.19
C PRO A 117 -19.30 -11.49 7.73
N THR A 118 -19.78 -12.17 6.69
CA THR A 118 -19.12 -13.38 6.17
C THR A 118 -17.77 -13.08 5.54
N ALA A 119 -17.61 -11.93 4.87
CA ALA A 119 -16.32 -11.51 4.34
C ALA A 119 -15.28 -11.30 5.47
N TYR A 120 -15.72 -10.78 6.63
CA TYR A 120 -14.85 -10.63 7.80
C TYR A 120 -14.48 -11.98 8.42
N GLU A 121 -15.45 -12.89 8.58
CA GLU A 121 -15.23 -14.24 9.13
C GLU A 121 -14.18 -14.99 8.30
N ILE A 122 -14.37 -15.06 6.97
CA ILE A 122 -13.42 -15.71 6.06
C ILE A 122 -12.03 -15.06 6.14
N ALA A 123 -11.95 -13.72 6.18
CA ALA A 123 -10.67 -13.02 6.23
C ALA A 123 -9.95 -13.17 7.58
N VAL A 124 -10.71 -13.35 8.68
CA VAL A 124 -10.18 -13.67 10.02
C VAL A 124 -9.60 -15.08 10.01
N ASP A 125 -10.37 -16.06 9.56
CA ASP A 125 -9.91 -17.46 9.47
C ASP A 125 -8.64 -17.57 8.62
N GLU A 126 -8.60 -16.92 7.45
CA GLU A 126 -7.41 -16.88 6.60
C GLU A 126 -6.20 -16.18 7.26
N HIS A 127 -6.45 -15.18 8.10
CA HIS A 127 -5.38 -14.50 8.85
C HIS A 127 -4.81 -15.40 9.93
N GLU A 128 -5.67 -16.07 10.71
CA GLU A 128 -5.28 -17.02 11.76
C GLU A 128 -4.49 -18.20 11.17
N VAL A 129 -4.99 -18.79 10.08
CA VAL A 129 -4.27 -19.85 9.34
C VAL A 129 -2.92 -19.34 8.83
N ARG A 130 -2.84 -18.10 8.34
CA ARG A 130 -1.55 -17.54 7.91
C ARG A 130 -0.59 -17.35 9.09
N GLN A 131 -1.09 -16.95 10.25
CA GLN A 131 -0.26 -16.83 11.45
C GLN A 131 0.23 -18.21 11.91
N GLU A 132 -0.66 -19.19 12.00
CA GLU A 132 -0.33 -20.54 12.42
C GLU A 132 0.66 -21.20 11.44
N PHE A 133 0.32 -21.32 10.16
CA PHE A 133 1.12 -22.06 9.20
C PHE A 133 2.28 -21.27 8.61
N GLY A 134 2.12 -19.95 8.43
CA GLY A 134 3.16 -19.09 7.87
C GLY A 134 4.29 -18.79 8.84
N SER A 135 3.99 -18.71 10.15
CA SER A 135 5.02 -18.59 11.17
C SER A 135 5.58 -19.95 11.56
N ASP A 136 4.77 -20.98 11.85
CA ASP A 136 5.30 -22.25 12.36
C ASP A 136 6.04 -23.07 11.30
N ALA A 137 5.59 -23.11 10.04
CA ALA A 137 6.29 -23.91 9.03
C ALA A 137 7.63 -23.26 8.69
N ALA A 138 7.65 -21.95 8.51
CA ALA A 138 8.88 -21.20 8.26
C ALA A 138 9.81 -21.17 9.50
N PHE A 139 9.24 -21.11 10.71
CA PHE A 139 9.99 -21.15 11.97
C PHE A 139 10.52 -22.55 12.28
N ARG A 140 9.75 -23.62 12.06
CA ARG A 140 10.23 -25.01 12.15
C ARG A 140 11.28 -25.29 11.09
N GLU A 141 11.10 -24.86 9.84
CA GLU A 141 12.12 -25.01 8.81
C GLU A 141 13.41 -24.25 9.20
N ALA A 142 13.29 -23.04 9.76
CA ALA A 142 14.42 -22.27 10.25
C ALA A 142 15.11 -22.94 11.46
N LEU A 143 14.34 -23.50 12.40
CA LEU A 143 14.84 -24.27 13.54
C LEU A 143 15.52 -25.57 13.10
N GLU A 144 14.94 -26.30 12.14
CA GLU A 144 15.55 -27.49 11.57
C GLU A 144 16.82 -27.16 10.80
N ARG A 145 16.86 -26.02 10.09
CA ARG A 145 18.11 -25.51 9.50
C ARG A 145 19.16 -25.19 10.55
N MET A 146 18.81 -24.61 11.68
CA MET A 146 19.77 -24.38 12.78
C MET A 146 20.20 -25.69 13.46
N LYS A 147 19.30 -26.67 13.58
CA LYS A 147 19.56 -27.94 14.25
C LYS A 147 20.38 -28.92 13.40
N TYR A 148 20.21 -28.90 12.07
CA TYR A 148 20.83 -29.87 11.14
C TYR A 148 21.73 -29.23 10.08
N GLY A 149 21.57 -27.93 9.80
CA GLY A 149 22.49 -27.16 8.98
C GLY A 149 23.65 -26.64 9.84
N GLY A 150 24.54 -27.55 10.23
CA GLY A 150 25.78 -27.20 10.93
C GLY A 150 26.61 -26.22 10.09
N SER A 151 26.54 -24.94 10.41
CA SER A 151 27.64 -24.03 10.17
C SER A 151 28.64 -24.23 11.30
N GLU A 152 29.82 -24.78 10.98
CA GLU A 152 30.95 -24.96 11.89
C GLU A 152 31.56 -23.64 12.40
N ASP A 153 30.96 -22.49 12.11
CA ASP A 153 31.47 -21.18 12.52
C ASP A 153 30.42 -20.40 13.34
N THR A 154 30.26 -20.77 14.61
CA THR A 154 29.73 -19.83 15.63
C THR A 154 30.87 -19.46 16.56
N GLU A 155 31.49 -18.32 16.29
CA GLU A 155 32.09 -17.51 17.36
C GLU A 155 30.99 -17.20 18.38
N GLU A 156 31.28 -17.49 19.65
CA GLU A 156 30.42 -17.27 20.81
C GLU A 156 29.96 -15.81 20.88
N VAL A 157 28.75 -15.52 20.40
CA VAL A 157 28.08 -14.27 20.74
C VAL A 157 27.39 -14.47 22.08
N ASN A 158 28.10 -14.04 23.12
CA ASN A 158 27.68 -13.85 24.50
C ASN A 158 26.14 -13.83 24.68
N ALA A 159 25.64 -14.90 25.27
CA ALA A 159 24.45 -14.88 26.10
C ALA A 159 24.70 -13.94 27.28
N SER A 160 24.30 -12.67 27.14
CA SER A 160 24.22 -11.74 28.26
C SER A 160 22.76 -11.37 28.50
N GLY A 161 22.23 -11.80 29.64
CA GLY A 161 21.12 -11.10 30.29
C GLY A 161 19.78 -11.82 30.32
N TYR A 162 19.74 -13.08 30.74
CA TYR A 162 18.65 -13.54 31.60
C TYR A 162 19.31 -14.04 32.88
N GLU A 163 19.40 -13.15 33.87
CA GLU A 163 19.56 -13.57 35.26
C GLU A 163 18.18 -14.10 35.66
N ASP A 164 18.04 -15.43 35.65
CA ASP A 164 16.97 -16.14 36.31
C ASP A 164 17.01 -15.76 37.80
N GLU A 165 16.01 -14.99 38.25
CA GLU A 165 15.63 -14.99 39.65
C GLU A 165 14.96 -16.35 39.92
N GLU A 166 15.76 -17.31 40.39
CA GLU A 166 15.30 -18.59 40.91
C GLU A 166 14.40 -18.36 42.14
N ASP A 167 13.09 -18.17 41.90
CA ASP A 167 12.09 -18.34 42.95
C ASP A 167 11.87 -19.84 43.17
N GLU A 168 12.49 -20.35 44.22
CA GLU A 168 12.28 -21.68 44.81
C GLU A 168 10.79 -21.91 45.09
N THR A 169 10.08 -22.56 44.16
CA THR A 169 8.74 -23.10 44.44
C THR A 169 8.90 -24.51 45.02
N GLU A 170 8.78 -24.57 46.33
CA GLU A 170 8.67 -25.78 47.15
C GLU A 170 7.46 -26.61 46.67
N TYR A 171 7.74 -27.70 45.94
CA TYR A 171 6.75 -28.69 45.52
C TYR A 171 6.15 -29.35 46.77
N THR A 172 4.87 -29.11 47.01
CA THR A 172 4.06 -29.92 47.92
C THR A 172 3.39 -31.03 47.10
N GLU A 173 3.88 -32.25 47.29
CA GLU A 173 3.27 -33.50 46.85
C GLU A 173 1.88 -33.64 47.48
N GLY A 174 0.83 -33.70 46.65
CA GLY A 174 -0.52 -34.00 47.12
C GLY A 174 -1.60 -33.41 46.23
N ASP A 175 -1.92 -34.10 45.14
CA ASP A 175 -3.24 -34.70 44.96
C ASP A 175 -3.45 -35.11 43.50
N GLU A 176 -3.66 -36.41 43.35
CA GLU A 176 -4.08 -37.09 42.14
C GLU A 176 -5.42 -36.51 41.67
N ALA A 177 -5.43 -35.89 40.49
CA ALA A 177 -6.66 -35.60 39.76
C ALA A 177 -6.50 -36.07 38.32
N GLU A 178 -7.27 -37.11 38.00
CA GLU A 178 -7.42 -37.78 36.72
C GLU A 178 -7.54 -36.78 35.56
N VAL A 179 -6.48 -36.65 34.76
CA VAL A 179 -6.57 -36.02 33.44
C VAL A 179 -7.06 -37.10 32.47
N LEU A 180 -8.35 -37.03 32.15
CA LEU A 180 -8.98 -37.77 31.07
C LEU A 180 -8.26 -37.46 29.74
N GLU A 181 -7.48 -38.43 29.24
CA GLU A 181 -7.00 -38.47 27.87
C GLU A 181 -8.19 -38.49 26.91
N SER A 182 -8.60 -37.32 26.41
CA SER A 182 -9.44 -37.21 25.23
C SER A 182 -8.53 -37.24 24.00
N GLN A 183 -8.04 -38.43 23.64
CA GLN A 183 -7.48 -38.68 22.32
C GLN A 183 -8.62 -38.57 21.29
N ARG A 184 -8.72 -37.42 20.63
CA ARG A 184 -9.46 -37.31 19.36
C ARG A 184 -8.59 -37.92 18.28
N GLU A 185 -8.83 -39.19 17.94
CA GLU A 185 -8.43 -39.76 16.66
C GLU A 185 -9.14 -38.95 15.55
N TYR A 186 -8.36 -38.17 14.80
CA TYR A 186 -8.80 -37.67 13.51
C TYR A 186 -8.83 -38.85 12.53
N PRO A 187 -9.94 -39.10 11.81
CA PRO A 187 -9.93 -40.10 10.75
C PRO A 187 -9.00 -39.60 9.63
N ASN A 188 -7.94 -40.37 9.37
CA ASN A 188 -7.18 -40.27 8.12
C ASN A 188 -8.07 -40.77 7.00
N ASP A 189 -8.89 -39.88 6.44
CA ASP A 189 -9.57 -40.13 5.17
C ASP A 189 -8.53 -39.98 4.05
N GLU A 190 -7.83 -41.07 3.75
CA GLU A 190 -7.16 -41.29 2.46
C GLU A 190 -8.25 -41.41 1.39
N GLY A 191 -8.73 -40.26 0.91
CA GLY A 191 -9.57 -40.18 -0.27
C GLY A 191 -8.72 -40.41 -1.52
N ASP A 192 -8.97 -41.51 -2.22
CA ASP A 192 -8.56 -41.69 -3.61
C ASP A 192 -9.19 -40.57 -4.45
N TYR A 193 -8.39 -39.56 -4.82
CA TYR A 193 -8.80 -38.56 -5.80
C TYR A 193 -8.86 -39.23 -7.18
N PRO A 194 -10.00 -39.22 -7.88
CA PRO A 194 -10.04 -39.63 -9.28
C PRO A 194 -9.25 -38.61 -10.10
N ASP A 195 -8.23 -39.08 -10.82
CA ASP A 195 -7.56 -38.35 -11.90
C ASP A 195 -8.58 -38.09 -13.03
N GLU A 196 -9.38 -37.03 -12.90
CA GLU A 196 -10.13 -36.49 -14.02
C GLU A 196 -9.20 -35.58 -14.83
N GLU A 197 -8.71 -36.10 -15.95
CA GLU A 197 -8.09 -35.31 -17.02
C GLU A 197 -9.13 -34.33 -17.58
N VAL A 198 -9.13 -33.10 -17.05
CA VAL A 198 -9.98 -32.02 -17.55
C VAL A 198 -9.34 -31.45 -18.83
N GLU A 199 -9.84 -31.85 -20.00
CA GLU A 199 -9.55 -31.14 -21.25
C GLU A 199 -10.12 -29.72 -21.15
N TYR A 200 -9.23 -28.73 -21.07
CA TYR A 200 -9.61 -27.33 -21.15
C TYR A 200 -10.04 -27.01 -22.59
N PRO A 201 -11.27 -26.51 -22.83
CA PRO A 201 -11.65 -26.06 -24.15
C PRO A 201 -10.87 -24.78 -24.49
N ASP A 202 -10.09 -24.83 -25.57
CA ASP A 202 -9.45 -23.67 -26.18
C ASP A 202 -10.52 -22.65 -26.56
N LYS A 203 -10.72 -21.65 -25.71
CA LYS A 203 -11.53 -20.47 -26.02
C LYS A 203 -10.65 -19.46 -26.74
N GLU A 204 -10.73 -19.47 -28.07
CA GLU A 204 -10.27 -18.35 -28.89
C GLU A 204 -11.05 -17.09 -28.50
N PHE A 205 -10.37 -16.13 -27.86
CA PHE A 205 -10.91 -14.79 -27.63
C PHE A 205 -10.60 -13.91 -28.85
N GLU A 206 -11.60 -13.67 -29.69
CA GLU A 206 -11.57 -12.53 -30.63
C GLU A 206 -11.78 -11.24 -29.82
N TYR A 207 -10.75 -10.38 -29.81
CA TYR A 207 -10.86 -9.03 -29.28
C TYR A 207 -11.73 -8.19 -30.23
N PRO A 208 -12.79 -7.51 -29.77
CA PRO A 208 -13.49 -6.54 -30.59
C PRO A 208 -12.57 -5.33 -30.83
N ASP A 209 -12.19 -5.12 -32.08
CA ASP A 209 -11.55 -3.88 -32.55
C ASP A 209 -12.51 -2.71 -32.32
N ASN A 210 -12.22 -1.91 -31.28
CA ASN A 210 -12.87 -0.62 -31.07
C ASN A 210 -12.19 0.42 -31.96
N GLU A 211 -12.54 0.44 -33.25
CA GLU A 211 -12.38 1.63 -34.09
C GLU A 211 -13.39 2.70 -33.63
N GLY A 212 -13.01 3.45 -32.61
CA GLY A 212 -13.72 4.63 -32.14
C GLY A 212 -13.63 5.76 -33.16
N ASP A 213 -14.68 5.87 -33.97
CA ASP A 213 -14.98 6.97 -34.88
C ASP A 213 -15.01 8.33 -34.15
N HIS A 214 -13.97 9.14 -34.36
CA HIS A 214 -13.90 10.53 -33.90
C HIS A 214 -14.82 11.41 -34.77
N THR A 215 -16.11 11.45 -34.44
CA THR A 215 -17.01 12.48 -34.98
C THR A 215 -16.99 13.73 -34.11
N GLU A 216 -16.42 14.80 -34.67
CA GLU A 216 -16.36 16.15 -34.13
C GLU A 216 -17.77 16.74 -33.88
N GLY A 217 -18.21 16.71 -32.63
CA GLY A 217 -19.44 17.38 -32.17
C GLY A 217 -19.21 18.83 -31.75
N ASN A 218 -19.05 19.72 -32.74
CA ASN A 218 -19.07 21.17 -32.55
C ASN A 218 -20.52 21.67 -32.42
N GLN A 219 -21.06 21.86 -31.20
CA GLN A 219 -22.33 22.56 -30.98
C GLN A 219 -22.29 23.52 -29.78
N VAL A 220 -21.99 24.78 -30.09
CA VAL A 220 -22.77 25.99 -29.83
C VAL A 220 -23.46 26.12 -28.46
N ALA A 221 -22.96 27.09 -27.70
CA ALA A 221 -23.60 27.73 -26.57
C ALA A 221 -25.00 28.28 -26.90
N GLN A 222 -26.01 27.95 -26.06
CA GLN A 222 -27.18 28.81 -25.87
C GLN A 222 -27.67 28.80 -24.42
N ASN A 223 -27.46 29.95 -23.78
CA ASN A 223 -28.30 30.67 -22.83
C ASN A 223 -29.59 29.98 -22.35
N GLY A 224 -29.71 29.78 -21.04
CA GLY A 224 -30.95 29.41 -20.36
C GLY A 224 -31.06 30.08 -18.99
N ALA A 225 -31.27 31.40 -18.98
CA ALA A 225 -31.67 32.14 -17.79
C ALA A 225 -33.08 31.69 -17.35
N ARG A 226 -33.17 30.91 -16.28
CA ARG A 226 -34.44 30.58 -15.61
C ARG A 226 -34.77 31.66 -14.58
N THR A 227 -35.68 32.56 -14.92
CA THR A 227 -36.42 33.37 -13.96
C THR A 227 -37.55 32.51 -13.37
N LEU A 228 -37.46 32.23 -12.07
CA LEU A 228 -38.56 31.67 -11.28
C LEU A 228 -39.66 32.73 -11.15
N THR A 229 -40.81 32.48 -11.78
CA THR A 229 -42.05 33.20 -11.53
C THR A 229 -42.86 32.39 -10.51
N THR A 230 -43.05 32.96 -9.33
CA THR A 230 -43.97 32.48 -8.30
C THR A 230 -45.40 32.70 -8.78
N ASP A 231 -46.15 31.61 -8.96
CA ASP A 231 -47.60 31.70 -9.12
C ASP A 231 -48.28 31.32 -7.80
N SER A 232 -49.07 32.25 -7.31
CA SER A 232 -49.93 32.16 -6.13
C SER A 232 -51.35 32.29 -6.62
N ARG A 233 -52.14 31.20 -6.54
CA ARG A 233 -53.61 31.16 -6.40
C ARG A 233 -54.12 29.79 -6.84
N GLN A 234 -54.61 28.97 -5.91
CA GLN A 234 -56.03 28.88 -5.51
C GLN A 234 -56.14 27.93 -4.32
#